data_AF-A0A2H0ATQ6-F1
#
_entry.id   AF-A0A2H0ATQ6-F1
#
_cell.length_a   1.000
_cell.length_b   1.000
_cell.length_c   1.000
_cell.angle_alpha   90.00
_cell.angle_beta   90.00
_cell.angle_gamma   90.00
#
_symmetry.space_group_name_H-M   'P 1'
#
loop_
_entity.id
_entity.type
_entity.pdbx_description
1 polymer ?
#
loop_
_entity_poly.entity_id
_entity_poly.type
_entity_poly.pdbx_seq_one_letter_code
_entity_poly.pdbx_strand_id
1 'polypeptide(L)'
;MISVEEALEKILGYVQVLEPEEKPILSCLGQVLAEDVYSTIDIPPLDNSAMDGFAVRAEDTYGASKSSPKGFPVIGEVAAG
;
A
#
# COMPACT_ATOMS: atom_id res chain seq x y z
N MET A 1 51.42 -12.65 -2.89
CA MET A 1 50.40 -11.70 -3.34
C MET A 1 49.07 -12.35 -3.05
N ILE A 2 48.15 -11.66 -2.35
CA ILE A 2 46.82 -12.21 -2.07
C ILE A 2 45.90 -12.00 -3.28
N SER A 3 44.85 -12.82 -3.42
CA SER A 3 43.84 -12.62 -4.45
C SER A 3 42.99 -11.37 -4.16
N VAL A 4 42.20 -10.94 -5.16
CA VAL A 4 41.26 -9.82 -4.98
C VAL A 4 40.19 -10.18 -3.96
N GLU A 5 39.71 -11.41 -3.97
CA GLU A 5 38.70 -11.94 -3.04
C GLU A 5 39.24 -11.98 -1.61
N GLU A 6 40.47 -12.47 -1.42
CA GLU A 6 41.14 -12.48 -0.11
C GLU A 6 41.36 -11.07 0.44
N ALA A 7 41.66 -10.10 -0.44
CA ALA A 7 41.79 -8.71 -0.06
C ALA A 7 40.44 -8.10 0.34
N LEU A 8 39.39 -8.36 -0.44
CA LEU A 8 38.04 -7.89 -0.16
C LEU A 8 37.50 -8.43 1.16
N GLU A 9 37.64 -9.73 1.41
CA GLU A 9 37.19 -10.37 2.65
C GLU A 9 37.91 -9.78 3.88
N LYS A 10 39.22 -9.55 3.78
CA LYS A 10 39.97 -8.88 4.85
C LYS A 10 39.48 -7.46 5.09
N ILE A 11 39.24 -6.67 4.04
CA ILE A 11 38.74 -5.30 4.18
C ILE A 11 37.36 -5.28 4.84
N LEU A 12 36.44 -6.12 4.36
CA LEU A 12 35.09 -6.22 4.92
C LEU A 12 35.10 -6.72 6.36
N GLY A 13 36.05 -7.58 6.74
CA GLY A 13 36.25 -8.04 8.12
C GLY A 13 36.60 -6.94 9.13
N TYR A 14 37.05 -5.77 8.69
CA TYR A 14 37.29 -4.61 9.57
C TYR A 14 36.07 -3.67 9.67
N VAL A 15 35.05 -3.86 8.85
CA VAL A 15 33.87 -2.99 8.81
C VAL A 15 32.76 -3.62 9.63
N GLN A 16 32.10 -2.80 10.45
CA GLN A 16 30.91 -3.21 11.21
C GLN A 16 29.69 -2.49 10.65
N VAL A 17 28.55 -3.16 10.70
CA VAL A 17 27.26 -2.52 10.44
C VAL A 17 27.03 -1.48 11.52
N LEU A 18 26.58 -0.29 11.12
CA LEU A 18 26.27 0.79 12.04
C LEU A 18 24.96 0.49 12.79
N GLU A 19 24.82 1.07 13.97
CA GLU A 19 23.55 1.03 14.70
C GLU A 19 22.43 1.71 13.89
N PRO A 20 21.20 1.21 14.00
CA PRO A 20 20.06 1.84 13.35
C PRO A 20 19.77 3.22 13.95
N GLU A 21 19.21 4.10 13.14
CA GLU A 21 18.77 5.43 13.57
C GLU A 21 17.38 5.73 13.01
N GLU A 22 16.59 6.48 13.79
CA GLU A 22 15.30 6.99 13.34
C GLU A 22 15.47 8.36 12.70
N LYS A 23 14.90 8.51 11.50
CA LYS A 23 14.94 9.76 10.72
C LYS A 23 13.55 10.08 10.17
N PRO A 24 13.21 11.37 9.99
CA PRO A 24 12.00 11.75 9.27
C PRO A 24 12.01 11.18 7.84
N ILE A 25 10.87 10.68 7.37
CA ILE A 25 10.76 9.97 6.08
C ILE A 25 11.33 10.75 4.89
N LEU A 26 11.17 12.07 4.88
CA LEU A 26 11.68 12.95 3.82
C LEU A 26 13.21 13.07 3.81
N SER A 27 13.88 12.64 4.87
CA SER A 27 15.34 12.59 5.01
C SER A 27 15.90 11.17 4.78
N CYS A 28 15.05 10.18 4.49
CA CYS A 28 15.46 8.78 4.34
C CYS A 28 15.81 8.37 2.90
N LEU A 29 15.62 9.24 1.90
CA LEU A 29 15.92 8.91 0.50
C LEU A 29 17.40 8.54 0.33
N GLY A 30 17.66 7.34 -0.20
CA GLY A 30 19.00 6.80 -0.40
C GLY A 30 19.64 6.13 0.83
N GLN A 31 18.92 6.04 1.95
CA GLN A 31 19.35 5.25 3.12
C GLN A 31 18.98 3.76 2.93
N VAL A 32 19.57 2.90 3.75
CA VAL A 32 19.27 1.46 3.82
C VAL A 32 18.35 1.21 5.02
N LEU A 33 17.29 0.41 4.84
CA LEU A 33 16.42 0.00 5.94
C LEU A 33 17.18 -0.86 6.95
N ALA A 34 16.99 -0.58 8.23
CA ALA A 34 17.57 -1.37 9.31
C ALA A 34 16.86 -2.71 9.51
N GLU A 35 15.55 -2.76 9.21
CA GLU A 35 14.69 -3.93 9.37
C GLU A 35 13.55 -3.91 8.34
N ASP A 36 12.84 -5.03 8.23
CA ASP A 36 11.66 -5.16 7.38
C ASP A 36 10.53 -4.25 7.87
N VAL A 37 9.81 -3.63 6.93
CA VAL A 37 8.67 -2.75 7.23
C VAL A 37 7.37 -3.39 6.76
N TYR A 38 6.43 -3.57 7.68
CA TYR A 38 5.11 -4.12 7.41
C TYR A 38 4.03 -3.05 7.58
N SER A 39 2.98 -3.12 6.77
CA SER A 39 1.84 -2.21 6.95
C SER A 39 1.11 -2.51 8.25
N THR A 40 0.83 -1.47 9.02
CA THR A 40 0.02 -1.57 10.24
C THR A 40 -1.47 -1.37 9.97
N ILE A 41 -1.84 -1.09 8.71
CA ILE A 41 -3.22 -0.80 8.28
C ILE A 41 -3.50 -1.43 6.92
N ASP A 42 -4.78 -1.67 6.63
CA ASP A 42 -5.24 -1.91 5.26
C ASP A 42 -5.35 -0.60 4.48
N ILE A 43 -5.08 -0.66 3.18
CA ILE A 43 -5.22 0.47 2.26
C ILE A 43 -6.01 -0.03 1.02
N PRO A 44 -7.25 0.45 0.80
CA PRO A 44 -7.98 1.44 1.61
C PRO A 44 -8.42 0.86 2.98
N PRO A 45 -8.56 1.71 4.01
CA PRO A 45 -8.93 1.25 5.36
C PRO A 45 -10.41 0.87 5.49
N LEU A 46 -11.25 1.27 4.53
CA LEU A 46 -12.69 1.04 4.49
C LEU A 46 -13.13 0.84 3.04
N ASP A 47 -14.28 0.19 2.84
CA ASP A 47 -14.92 0.09 1.54
C ASP A 47 -15.25 1.50 1.01
N ASN A 48 -14.77 1.83 -0.19
CA ASN A 48 -15.04 3.10 -0.85
C ASN A 48 -15.48 2.89 -2.30
N SER A 49 -16.15 3.90 -2.86
CA SER A 49 -16.53 3.85 -4.26
C SER A 49 -15.33 4.16 -5.15
N ALA A 50 -15.08 3.31 -6.15
CA ALA A 50 -14.04 3.54 -7.16
C ALA A 50 -14.44 4.57 -8.23
N MET A 51 -15.73 4.90 -8.32
CA MET A 51 -16.31 5.80 -9.32
C MET A 51 -17.49 6.58 -8.76
N ASP A 52 -17.93 7.60 -9.48
CA ASP A 52 -19.20 8.24 -9.23
C ASP A 52 -20.36 7.29 -9.61
N GLY A 53 -21.38 7.20 -8.76
CA GLY A 53 -22.52 6.32 -9.01
C GLY A 53 -23.50 6.21 -7.86
N PHE A 54 -24.31 5.15 -7.88
CA PHE A 54 -25.30 4.86 -6.84
C PHE A 54 -24.93 3.56 -6.13
N ALA A 55 -24.80 3.62 -4.81
CA ALA A 55 -24.67 2.42 -3.99
C ALA A 55 -26.01 1.68 -3.97
N VAL A 56 -26.00 0.42 -4.38
CA VAL A 56 -27.17 -0.47 -4.38
C VAL A 56 -26.80 -1.82 -3.79
N ARG A 57 -27.79 -2.53 -3.25
CA ARG A 57 -27.63 -3.93 -2.91
C ARG A 57 -27.65 -4.74 -4.21
N ALA A 58 -26.58 -5.47 -4.50
CA ALA A 58 -26.42 -6.16 -5.78
C ALA A 58 -27.61 -7.10 -6.10
N GLU A 59 -28.10 -7.82 -5.10
CA GLU A 59 -29.24 -8.74 -5.24
C GLU A 59 -30.54 -8.07 -5.72
N ASP A 60 -30.77 -6.80 -5.34
CA ASP A 60 -31.98 -6.09 -5.71
C ASP A 60 -31.99 -5.76 -7.22
N THR A 61 -30.82 -5.79 -7.87
CA THR A 61 -30.66 -5.57 -9.32
C THR A 61 -30.96 -6.80 -10.17
N TYR A 62 -31.07 -8.00 -9.57
CA TYR A 62 -31.21 -9.25 -10.35
C TYR A 62 -32.50 -9.27 -11.18
N GLY A 63 -32.40 -9.72 -12.43
CA GLY A 63 -33.51 -9.74 -13.38
C GLY A 63 -33.82 -8.38 -14.01
N ALA A 64 -33.11 -7.30 -13.64
CA ALA A 64 -33.19 -6.04 -14.39
C ALA A 64 -32.63 -6.24 -15.81
N SER A 65 -33.34 -5.70 -16.80
CA SER A 65 -32.92 -5.73 -18.19
C SER A 65 -33.35 -4.45 -18.89
N LYS A 66 -32.91 -4.25 -20.14
CA LYS A 66 -33.34 -3.10 -20.93
C LYS A 66 -34.86 -3.08 -21.19
N SER A 67 -35.49 -4.25 -21.30
CA SER A 67 -36.94 -4.37 -21.52
C SER A 67 -37.75 -4.37 -20.22
N SER A 68 -37.11 -4.64 -19.08
CA SER A 68 -37.72 -4.65 -17.76
C SER A 68 -36.79 -3.99 -16.73
N PRO A 69 -36.62 -2.66 -16.78
CA PRO A 69 -35.74 -1.94 -15.87
C PRO A 69 -36.31 -1.92 -14.45
N LYS A 70 -35.42 -1.95 -13.45
CA LYS A 70 -35.77 -1.75 -12.05
C LYS A 70 -35.47 -0.31 -11.63
N GLY A 71 -36.43 0.34 -10.99
CA GLY A 71 -36.26 1.67 -10.43
C GLY A 71 -35.91 1.62 -8.94
N PHE A 72 -35.04 2.53 -8.51
CA PHE A 72 -34.62 2.66 -7.11
C PHE A 72 -34.77 4.13 -6.68
N PRO A 73 -35.36 4.43 -5.51
CA PRO A 73 -35.35 5.77 -4.97
C PRO A 73 -33.95 6.12 -4.46
N VAL A 74 -33.50 7.34 -4.75
CA VAL A 74 -32.27 7.88 -4.15
C VAL A 74 -32.62 8.42 -2.76
N ILE A 75 -32.05 7.82 -1.72
CA ILE A 75 -32.38 8.13 -0.32
C ILE A 75 -31.35 9.02 0.39
N GLY A 76 -30.21 9.26 -0.24
CA GLY A 76 -29.10 10.03 0.32
C GLY A 76 -27.91 10.08 -0.62
N GLU A 77 -26.87 10.76 -0.17
CA GLU A 77 -25.60 10.96 -0.87
C GLU A 77 -24.46 10.82 0.14
N VAL A 78 -23.35 10.25 -0.30
CA VAL A 78 -22.12 10.12 0.49
C VAL A 78 -20.99 10.70 -0.34
N ALA A 79 -20.43 11.82 0.13
CA ALA A 79 -19.28 12.46 -0.49
C ALA A 79 -17.97 11.86 0.05
N ALA A 80 -16.84 12.18 -0.59
CA ALA A 80 -15.53 11.89 -0.03
C ALA A 80 -15.31 12.66 1.29
N GLY A 81 -14.77 11.97 2.30
CA GLY A 81 -14.43 12.57 3.60
C GLY A 81 -15.29 12.03 4.72
#